data_AF-A0A8T4XUR5-F1
#
_entry.id   AF-A0A8T4XUR5-F1
#
_cell.length_a   1.000
_cell.length_b   1.000
_cell.length_c   1.000
_cell.angle_alpha   90.00
_cell.angle_beta   90.00
_cell.angle_gamma   90.00
#
_symmetry.space_group_name_H-M   'P 1'
#
loop_
_entity.id
_entity.type
_entity.pdbx_description
1 polymer ?
#
loop_
_entity_poly.entity_id
_entity_poly.type
_entity_poly.pdbx_seq_one_letter_code
_entity_poly.pdbx_strand_id
1 'polypeptide(L)'
;MGLGLGEDLERIEGKREIRKTVRNLVKLGVDFIKMVSSGGFTDPFDTNPLELQFSREEQRILVEDAHRLERTALIIPLQKA
;
A
#
# COMPACT_ATOMS: atom_id res chain seq x y z
N MET A 1 -6.14 -12.91 20.51
CA MET A 1 -5.28 -11.74 20.25
C MET A 1 -5.46 -11.39 18.78
N GLY A 2 -6.51 -10.63 18.47
CA GLY A 2 -6.86 -10.30 17.09
C GLY A 2 -5.74 -9.48 16.47
N LEU A 3 -5.25 -9.91 15.31
CA LEU A 3 -4.49 -9.04 14.44
C LEU A 3 -5.38 -7.82 14.20
N GLY A 4 -4.98 -6.64 14.70
CA GLY A 4 -5.72 -5.38 14.57
C GLY A 4 -5.74 -4.84 13.14
N LEU A 5 -6.08 -5.71 12.19
CA LEU A 5 -6.35 -5.44 10.79
C LEU A 5 -7.81 -5.80 10.44
N GLY A 6 -8.63 -6.07 11.46
CA GLY A 6 -10.09 -6.12 11.33
C GLY A 6 -10.66 -4.72 11.62
N GLU A 7 -11.34 -4.18 10.61
CA GLU A 7 -12.41 -3.16 10.73
C GLU A 7 -12.13 -1.70 10.35
N ASP A 8 -10.94 -1.32 9.88
CA ASP A 8 -10.73 0.01 9.25
C ASP A 8 -9.78 -0.07 8.04
N LEU A 9 -10.21 -0.74 6.96
CA LEU A 9 -9.63 -0.47 5.64
C LEU A 9 -10.23 0.85 5.11
N GLU A 10 -9.97 1.95 5.83
CA GLU A 10 -10.21 3.27 5.26
C GLU A 10 -9.35 3.42 4.01
N ARG A 11 -9.95 3.93 2.93
CA ARG A 11 -9.27 4.25 1.69
C ARG A 11 -8.11 5.21 2.00
N ILE A 12 -6.88 4.75 1.78
CA ILE A 12 -5.66 5.54 2.04
C ILE A 12 -5.46 6.48 0.86
N GLU A 13 -5.56 7.79 1.09
CA GLU A 13 -5.30 8.80 0.07
C GLU A 13 -4.30 9.84 0.53
N GLY A 14 -3.37 10.19 -0.36
CA GLY A 14 -2.45 11.29 -0.14
C GLY A 14 -1.32 11.01 0.86
N LYS A 15 -0.39 11.95 0.88
CA LYS A 15 0.91 11.84 1.57
C LYS A 15 0.82 11.53 3.06
N ARG A 16 -0.12 12.15 3.78
CA ARG A 16 -0.21 12.06 5.24
C ARG A 16 -0.62 10.65 5.67
N GLU A 17 -1.65 10.09 5.04
CA GLU A 17 -2.18 8.77 5.40
C GLU A 17 -1.22 7.66 4.99
N ILE A 18 -0.52 7.80 3.85
CA ILE A 18 0.55 6.86 3.45
C ILE A 18 1.64 6.77 4.52
N ARG A 19 2.17 7.92 4.98
CA ARG A 19 3.20 7.93 6.03
C ARG A 19 2.70 7.41 7.38
N LYS A 20 1.44 7.68 7.73
CA LYS A 20 0.81 7.13 8.94
C LYS A 20 0.73 5.61 8.86
N THR A 21 0.31 5.09 7.72
CA THR A 21 0.21 3.65 7.47
C THR A 21 1.57 2.97 7.53
N VAL A 22 2.59 3.54 6.85
CA VAL A 22 3.97 3.03 6.92
C VAL A 22 4.45 2.92 8.36
N ARG A 23 4.31 4.00 9.16
CA ARG A 23 4.70 3.97 10.58
C ARG A 23 3.96 2.90 11.38
N ASN A 24 2.67 2.70 11.13
CA ASN A 24 1.87 1.70 11.82
C ASN A 24 2.33 0.28 11.46
N LEU A 25 2.58 0.01 10.18
CA LEU A 25 3.10 -1.28 9.72
C LEU A 25 4.50 -1.57 10.29
N VAL A 26 5.40 -0.59 10.31
CA VAL A 26 6.73 -0.76 10.93
C VAL A 26 6.62 -1.04 12.43
N LYS A 27 5.72 -0.38 13.15
CA LYS A 27 5.46 -0.67 14.58
C LYS A 27 4.97 -2.11 14.81
N LEU A 28 4.28 -2.70 13.83
CA LEU A 28 3.86 -4.10 13.87
C LEU A 28 5.00 -5.09 13.55
N GLY A 29 6.19 -4.59 13.20
CA GLY A 29 7.37 -5.42 12.97
C GLY A 29 7.42 -6.07 11.60
N VAL A 30 6.70 -5.55 10.59
CA VAL A 30 6.76 -6.10 9.24
C VAL A 30 8.16 -5.95 8.62
N ASP A 31 8.58 -6.92 7.83
CA ASP A 31 9.83 -6.87 7.05
C ASP A 31 9.66 -6.07 5.75
N PHE A 32 8.49 -6.21 5.11
CA PHE A 32 8.17 -5.62 3.82
C PHE A 32 6.80 -4.92 3.87
N ILE A 33 6.70 -3.81 3.14
CA ILE A 33 5.43 -3.11 2.91
C ILE A 33 5.06 -3.25 1.44
N LYS A 34 3.91 -3.86 1.17
CA LYS A 34 3.43 -4.12 -0.19
C LYS A 34 2.33 -3.14 -0.56
N MET A 35 2.50 -2.41 -1.66
CA MET A 35 1.49 -1.56 -2.28
C MET A 35 0.96 -2.22 -3.56
N VAL A 36 -0.35 -2.40 -3.59
CA VAL A 36 -1.08 -2.86 -4.77
C VAL A 36 -1.47 -1.61 -5.56
N SER A 37 -0.69 -1.31 -6.61
CA SER A 37 -0.86 -0.06 -7.36
C SER A 37 -1.85 -0.19 -8.53
N SER A 38 -2.45 -1.36 -8.71
CA SER A 38 -3.43 -1.70 -9.74
C SER A 38 -4.50 -2.64 -9.18
N GLY A 39 -5.68 -2.73 -9.83
CA GLY A 39 -6.69 -3.69 -9.43
C GLY A 39 -6.21 -5.15 -9.48
N GLY A 40 -6.87 -6.00 -8.71
CA GLY A 40 -6.58 -7.44 -8.68
C GLY A 40 -7.67 -8.24 -9.41
N PHE A 41 -7.33 -9.40 -9.94
CA PHE A 41 -8.32 -10.32 -10.51
C PHE A 41 -9.25 -10.96 -9.47
N THR A 42 -8.87 -10.88 -8.19
CA THR A 42 -9.63 -11.44 -7.06
C THR A 42 -10.75 -10.53 -6.58
N ASP A 43 -10.80 -9.29 -7.05
CA ASP A 43 -11.87 -8.33 -6.77
C ASP A 43 -12.29 -7.60 -8.06
N PRO A 44 -12.98 -8.32 -8.97
CA PRO A 44 -13.29 -7.82 -10.31
C PRO A 44 -14.46 -6.84 -10.35
N PHE A 45 -15.22 -6.70 -9.26
CA PHE A 45 -16.38 -5.79 -9.21
C PHE A 45 -16.01 -4.39 -8.71
N ASP A 46 -15.03 -4.29 -7.81
CA ASP A 46 -14.61 -3.01 -7.21
C ASP A 46 -13.28 -2.48 -7.76
N THR A 47 -12.48 -3.29 -8.46
CA THR A 47 -11.18 -2.86 -8.99
C THR A 47 -10.91 -3.28 -10.44
N ASN A 48 -10.19 -2.44 -11.18
CA ASN A 48 -9.76 -2.73 -12.56
C ASN A 48 -8.23 -2.98 -12.61
N PRO A 49 -7.76 -4.18 -13.01
CA PRO A 49 -6.34 -4.50 -13.12
C PRO A 49 -5.53 -3.64 -14.11
N LEU A 50 -6.24 -2.99 -15.04
CA LEU A 50 -5.66 -2.10 -16.04
C LEU A 50 -5.62 -0.63 -15.59
N GLU A 51 -6.16 -0.31 -14.43
CA GLU A 51 -6.16 1.03 -13.85
C GLU A 51 -5.20 1.15 -12.67
N LEU A 52 -4.57 2.32 -12.56
CA LEU A 52 -3.69 2.65 -11.44
C LEU A 52 -4.52 3.18 -10.26
N GLN A 53 -4.28 2.61 -9.08
CA GLN A 53 -4.95 3.04 -7.84
C GLN A 53 -4.20 4.15 -7.10
N PHE A 54 -2.91 4.30 -7.35
CA PHE A 54 -2.04 5.30 -6.73
C PHE A 54 -1.22 6.05 -7.78
N SER A 55 -1.06 7.35 -7.55
CA SER A 55 -0.17 8.19 -8.34
C SER A 55 1.30 7.79 -8.15
N ARG A 56 2.16 8.18 -9.11
CA ARG A 56 3.62 7.99 -8.95
C ARG A 56 4.19 8.74 -7.75
N GLU A 57 3.57 9.86 -7.36
CA GLU A 57 4.01 10.63 -6.20
C GLU A 57 3.74 9.84 -4.91
N GLU A 58 2.56 9.26 -4.78
CA GLU A 58 2.18 8.44 -3.63
C GLU A 58 3.06 7.19 -3.50
N GLN A 59 3.35 6.55 -4.63
CA GLN A 59 4.31 5.45 -4.71
C GLN A 59 5.70 5.86 -4.21
N ARG A 60 6.20 7.04 -4.62
CA ARG A 60 7.49 7.57 -4.14
C ARG A 60 7.47 7.85 -2.64
N ILE A 61 6.41 8.47 -2.15
CA ILE A 61 6.24 8.76 -0.71
C ILE A 61 6.30 7.48 0.11
N LEU A 62 5.66 6.40 -0.35
CA LEU A 62 5.73 5.09 0.30
C LEU A 62 7.18 4.59 0.37
N VAL A 63 7.88 4.58 -0.77
CA VAL A 63 9.25 4.08 -0.87
C VAL A 63 10.19 4.89 0.02
N GLU A 64 10.12 6.22 -0.05
CA GLU A 64 10.94 7.12 0.76
C GLU A 64 10.71 6.90 2.26
N ASP A 65 9.44 6.80 2.69
CA ASP A 65 9.13 6.66 4.12
C ASP A 65 9.44 5.26 4.65
N ALA A 66 9.29 4.22 3.83
CA ALA A 66 9.71 2.86 4.17
C ALA A 66 11.25 2.77 4.31
N HIS A 67 12.00 3.31 3.35
CA HIS A 67 13.46 3.35 3.42
C HIS A 67 13.97 4.16 4.61
N ARG A 68 13.33 5.29 4.94
CA ARG A 68 13.63 6.09 6.14
C ARG A 68 13.51 5.28 7.44
N LEU A 69 12.68 4.24 7.43
CA LEU A 69 12.46 3.35 8.57
C LEU A 69 13.13 1.97 8.39
N GLU A 70 14.09 1.86 7.46
CA GLU A 70 14.84 0.63 7.20
C GLU A 70 13.93 -0.56 6.84
N ARG A 71 12.89 -0.28 6.04
CA ARG A 71 11.99 -1.29 5.46
C ARG A 71 11.96 -1.21 3.95
N THR A 72 11.68 -2.34 3.32
CA THR A 72 11.58 -2.44 1.86
C THR A 72 10.12 -2.29 1.42
N ALA A 73 9.91 -1.44 0.41
CA ALA A 73 8.61 -1.29 -0.24
C ALA A 73 8.55 -2.11 -1.54
N LEU A 74 7.46 -2.85 -1.74
CA LEU A 74 7.16 -3.59 -2.97
C LEU A 74 5.95 -2.96 -3.64
N ILE A 75 6.11 -2.50 -4.89
CA ILE A 75 5.03 -1.93 -5.68
C ILE A 75 4.63 -2.93 -6.75
N ILE A 76 3.38 -3.37 -6.74
CA ILE A 76 2.82 -4.19 -7.82
C ILE A 76 2.23 -3.26 -8.89
N PRO A 77 2.77 -3.26 -10.13
CA PRO A 77 2.29 -2.41 -11.21
C PRO A 77 1.04 -3.01 -11.89
N LEU A 78 0.58 -2.35 -12.95
CA LEU A 78 -0.46 -2.86 -13.85
C LEU A 78 -0.12 -4.28 -14.32
N GLN A 79 -1.12 -5.16 -14.30
CA GLN A 79 -1.01 -6.48 -14.88
C GLN A 79 -1.22 -6.33 -16.39
N LYS A 80 -0.25 -6.77 -17.21
CA LYS A 80 -0.43 -6.83 -18.67
C LYS A 80 -1.22 -8.09 -19.01
N ALA A 81 -2.19 -7.96 -19.92
CA ALA A 81 -2.91 -9.08 -20.52
C ALA A 81 -2.03 -9.84 -21.53
#